data_AF-A0A2Z2J344-F1
#
_entry.id   AF-A0A2Z2J344-F1
#
_cell.length_a   1.000
_cell.length_b   1.000
_cell.length_c   1.000
_cell.angle_alpha   90.00
_cell.angle_beta   90.00
_cell.angle_gamma   90.00
#
_symmetry.space_group_name_H-M   'P 1'
#
loop_
_entity.id
_entity.type
_entity.pdbx_description
1 polymer ?
#
loop_
_entity_poly.entity_id
_entity_poly.type
_entity_poly.pdbx_seq_one_letter_code
_entity_poly.pdbx_strand_id
1 'polypeptide(L)'
;MNGDVTELLVCAGLVLVMVLYWTYYVLEVRRNPRSEKWYDESAWEGAESDGVLFIYPYCSLIMGTAGAMGLVASANPPEFVYTVLKVPFAAAFVIGVIGFTGAVGVPLPWPFVPRWVVDIRKAKRARRRERREARKREGEE
;
A
#
# COMPACT_ATOMS: atom_id res chain seq x y z
N MET A 1 28.78 -20.12 -7.52
CA MET A 1 27.66 -20.21 -8.49
C MET A 1 26.27 -20.39 -7.86
N ASN A 2 26.12 -20.65 -6.55
CA ASN A 2 24.78 -20.76 -5.94
C ASN A 2 24.14 -19.40 -5.56
N GLY A 3 24.92 -18.32 -5.47
CA GLY A 3 24.39 -16.98 -5.16
C GLY A 3 23.47 -16.43 -6.25
N ASP A 4 23.77 -16.72 -7.52
CA ASP A 4 23.07 -16.16 -8.70
C ASP A 4 21.66 -16.75 -8.88
N VAL A 5 21.53 -18.08 -8.76
CA VAL A 5 20.24 -18.76 -8.92
C VAL A 5 19.27 -18.43 -7.78
N THR A 6 19.75 -18.39 -6.53
CA THR A 6 18.91 -18.03 -5.38
C THR A 6 18.43 -16.58 -5.48
N GLU A 7 19.30 -15.65 -5.86
CA GLU A 7 18.94 -14.25 -6.06
C GLU A 7 17.89 -14.06 -7.17
N LEU A 8 18.07 -14.75 -8.31
CA LEU A 8 17.09 -14.78 -9.40
C LEU A 8 15.73 -15.32 -8.95
N LEU A 9 15.71 -16.43 -8.20
CA LEU A 9 14.47 -17.02 -7.67
C LEU A 9 13.77 -16.09 -6.69
N VAL A 10 14.52 -15.39 -5.82
CA VAL A 10 13.96 -14.38 -4.91
C VAL A 10 13.35 -13.23 -5.71
N CYS A 11 14.06 -12.71 -6.72
CA CYS A 11 13.57 -11.62 -7.56
C CYS A 11 12.30 -12.02 -8.34
N ALA A 12 12.28 -13.21 -8.93
CA ALA A 12 11.09 -13.76 -9.59
C ALA A 12 9.93 -13.95 -8.61
N GLY A 13 10.22 -14.48 -7.42
CA GLY A 13 9.24 -14.64 -6.33
C GLY A 13 8.60 -13.31 -5.92
N LEU A 14 9.40 -12.25 -5.76
CA LEU A 14 8.91 -10.91 -5.43
C LEU A 14 7.95 -10.36 -6.49
N VAL A 15 8.26 -10.55 -7.77
CA VAL A 15 7.38 -10.14 -8.87
C VAL A 15 6.07 -10.94 -8.87
N LEU A 16 6.14 -12.26 -8.68
CA LEU A 16 4.94 -13.10 -8.58
C LEU A 16 4.05 -12.69 -7.41
N VAL A 17 4.64 -12.47 -6.24
CA VAL A 17 3.95 -12.01 -5.04
C VAL A 17 3.30 -10.64 -5.28
N MET A 18 3.99 -9.72 -5.95
CA MET A 18 3.41 -8.44 -6.37
C MET A 18 2.15 -8.66 -7.21
N VAL A 19 2.23 -9.45 -8.27
CA VAL A 19 1.10 -9.69 -9.18
C VAL A 19 -0.09 -10.30 -8.44
N LEU A 20 0.15 -11.28 -7.57
CA LEU A 20 -0.90 -11.92 -6.78
C LEU A 20 -1.59 -10.93 -5.83
N TYR A 21 -0.82 -10.18 -5.04
CA TYR A 21 -1.38 -9.18 -4.11
C TYR A 21 -2.08 -8.04 -4.84
N TRP A 22 -1.53 -7.58 -5.95
CA TRP A 22 -2.15 -6.56 -6.76
C TRP A 22 -3.48 -7.04 -7.37
N THR A 23 -3.51 -8.26 -7.90
CA THR A 23 -4.72 -8.87 -8.47
C THR A 23 -5.79 -9.04 -7.40
N TYR A 24 -5.42 -9.56 -6.23
CA TYR A 24 -6.31 -9.63 -5.07
C TYR A 24 -6.83 -8.25 -4.67
N TYR A 25 -5.96 -7.26 -4.54
CA TYR A 25 -6.36 -5.89 -4.20
C TYR A 25 -7.36 -5.31 -5.21
N VAL A 26 -7.12 -5.48 -6.52
CA VAL A 26 -8.03 -4.96 -7.55
C VAL A 26 -9.37 -5.67 -7.53
N LEU A 27 -9.38 -7.01 -7.47
CA LEU A 27 -10.60 -7.82 -7.58
C LEU A 27 -11.43 -7.81 -6.30
N GLU A 28 -10.80 -7.94 -5.14
CA GLU A 28 -11.50 -8.13 -3.86
C GLU A 28 -11.66 -6.84 -3.06
N VAL A 29 -10.66 -5.95 -3.09
CA VAL A 29 -10.65 -4.74 -2.25
C VAL A 29 -11.19 -3.53 -3.02
N ARG A 30 -10.78 -3.34 -4.28
CA ARG A 30 -11.14 -2.15 -5.06
C ARG A 30 -12.47 -2.28 -5.79
N ARG A 31 -12.79 -3.46 -6.34
CA ARG A 31 -14.00 -3.70 -7.14
C ARG A 31 -15.25 -3.88 -6.27
N ASN A 32 -15.11 -4.52 -5.12
CA ASN A 32 -16.17 -4.69 -4.13
C ASN A 32 -15.82 -3.89 -2.87
N PRO A 33 -16.13 -2.58 -2.83
CA PRO A 33 -15.86 -1.76 -1.65
C PRO A 33 -16.60 -2.36 -0.46
N ARG A 34 -15.84 -2.97 0.46
CA ARG A 34 -16.39 -3.59 1.67
C ARG A 34 -16.84 -2.51 2.65
N SER A 35 -17.80 -2.87 3.49
CA SER A 35 -18.39 -1.97 4.50
C SER A 35 -17.34 -1.47 5.49
N GLU A 36 -17.64 -0.37 6.18
CA GLU A 36 -16.79 0.21 7.24
C GLU A 36 -16.34 -0.84 8.28
N LYS A 37 -17.21 -1.82 8.58
CA LYS A 37 -16.92 -2.93 9.50
C LYS A 37 -15.73 -3.80 9.07
N TRP A 38 -15.51 -4.00 7.78
CA TRP A 38 -14.36 -4.78 7.29
C TRP A 38 -13.02 -4.09 7.55
N TYR A 39 -13.01 -2.76 7.65
CA TYR A 39 -11.83 -1.98 8.06
C TYR A 39 -11.63 -1.94 9.56
N ASP A 40 -12.72 -2.02 10.32
CA ASP A 40 -12.70 -2.03 11.79
C ASP A 40 -12.50 -3.42 12.38
N GLU A 41 -12.75 -4.49 11.59
CA GLU A 41 -12.41 -5.88 11.92
C GLU A 41 -10.90 -6.10 11.78
N SER A 42 -10.14 -5.54 12.72
CA SER A 42 -8.75 -5.92 12.92
C SER A 42 -8.70 -7.35 13.45
N ALA A 43 -8.11 -8.29 12.71
CA ALA A 43 -7.78 -9.63 13.22
C ALA A 43 -6.74 -9.61 14.38
N TRP A 44 -6.30 -8.43 14.81
CA TRP A 44 -5.34 -8.19 15.87
C TRP A 44 -5.80 -6.94 16.63
N GLU A 45 -6.09 -7.13 17.92
CA GLU A 45 -6.83 -6.21 18.78
C GLU A 45 -6.36 -4.75 18.75
N GLY A 46 -7.33 -3.83 18.64
CA GLY A 46 -7.19 -2.50 19.23
C GLY A 46 -6.54 -1.41 18.38
N ALA A 47 -6.25 -1.64 17.10
CA ALA A 47 -5.83 -0.57 16.19
C ALA A 47 -6.84 -0.40 15.04
N GLU A 48 -7.39 0.81 14.95
CA GLU A 48 -8.03 1.40 13.74
C GLU A 48 -7.00 1.52 12.59
N SER A 49 -6.32 0.43 12.26
CA SER A 49 -5.29 0.43 11.23
C SER A 49 -5.96 0.10 9.91
N ASP A 50 -6.30 1.15 9.16
CA ASP A 50 -6.51 1.08 7.71
C ASP A 50 -5.24 0.54 6.98
N GLY A 51 -4.18 0.14 7.69
CA GLY A 51 -2.89 -0.26 7.16
C GLY A 51 -2.96 -1.35 6.12
N VAL A 52 -3.91 -2.28 6.21
CA VAL A 52 -4.14 -3.32 5.20
C VAL A 52 -4.39 -2.72 3.80
N LEU A 53 -5.08 -1.58 3.74
CA LEU A 53 -5.38 -0.87 2.49
C LEU A 53 -4.14 -0.24 1.83
N PHE A 54 -3.07 -0.03 2.61
CA PHE A 54 -1.81 0.55 2.14
C PHE A 54 -0.73 -0.51 1.97
N ILE A 55 -0.72 -1.51 2.85
CA ILE A 55 0.21 -2.63 2.80
C ILE A 55 0.02 -3.40 1.49
N TYR A 56 -1.22 -3.77 1.13
CA TYR A 56 -1.41 -4.56 -0.09
C TYR A 56 -0.94 -3.88 -1.38
N PRO A 57 -1.39 -2.67 -1.74
CA PRO A 57 -0.98 -2.05 -3.01
C PRO A 57 0.44 -1.49 -2.99
N TYR A 58 0.92 -0.95 -1.87
CA TYR A 58 2.22 -0.27 -1.84
C TYR A 58 3.38 -1.18 -1.43
N CYS A 59 3.16 -2.13 -0.52
CA CYS A 59 4.18 -3.12 -0.20
C CYS A 59 4.40 -4.05 -1.40
N SER A 60 3.33 -4.45 -2.10
CA SER A 60 3.45 -5.19 -3.37
C SER A 60 4.20 -4.39 -4.43
N LEU A 61 3.91 -3.09 -4.59
CA LEU A 61 4.61 -2.22 -5.53
C LEU A 61 6.12 -2.14 -5.21
N ILE A 62 6.51 -1.97 -3.94
CA ILE A 62 7.92 -1.96 -3.54
C ILE A 62 8.58 -3.30 -3.85
N MET A 63 7.96 -4.42 -3.44
CA MET A 63 8.49 -5.76 -3.68
C MET A 63 8.66 -6.05 -5.17
N GLY A 64 7.63 -5.76 -5.98
CA GLY A 64 7.68 -5.98 -7.42
C GLY A 64 8.68 -5.07 -8.14
N THR A 65 8.83 -3.82 -7.69
CA THR A 65 9.84 -2.89 -8.23
C THR A 65 11.25 -3.41 -7.92
N ALA A 66 11.50 -3.85 -6.69
CA ALA A 66 12.79 -4.41 -6.29
C ALA A 66 13.11 -5.72 -7.04
N GLY A 67 12.14 -6.63 -7.13
CA GLY A 67 12.29 -7.89 -7.88
C GLY A 67 12.52 -7.66 -9.37
N ALA A 68 11.77 -6.76 -10.00
CA ALA A 68 11.95 -6.42 -11.42
C ALA A 68 13.31 -5.78 -11.68
N MET A 69 13.78 -4.88 -10.79
CA MET A 69 15.11 -4.28 -10.91
C MET A 69 16.22 -5.33 -10.80
N GLY A 70 16.10 -6.29 -9.85
CA GLY A 70 17.04 -7.39 -9.70
C GLY A 70 17.12 -8.28 -10.95
N LEU A 71 15.96 -8.64 -11.53
CA LEU A 71 15.91 -9.39 -12.79
C LEU A 71 16.55 -8.63 -13.95
N VAL A 72 16.23 -7.34 -14.10
CA VAL A 72 16.82 -6.49 -15.15
C VAL A 72 18.33 -6.39 -15.00
N ALA A 73 18.84 -6.23 -13.77
CA ALA A 73 20.28 -6.19 -13.51
C ALA A 73 20.97 -7.51 -13.89
N SER A 74 20.37 -8.66 -13.53
CA SER A 74 20.90 -9.98 -13.87
C SER A 74 20.89 -10.31 -15.36
N ALA A 75 19.96 -9.72 -16.13
CA ALA A 75 19.85 -9.92 -17.57
C ALA A 75 20.94 -9.18 -18.38
N ASN A 76 21.76 -8.35 -17.72
CA ASN A 76 22.83 -7.55 -18.29
C ASN A 76 22.44 -6.84 -19.62
N PRO A 77 21.36 -6.04 -19.65
CA PRO A 77 20.86 -5.41 -20.85
C PRO A 77 21.79 -4.27 -21.33
N PRO A 78 21.65 -3.82 -22.58
CA PRO A 78 22.36 -2.64 -23.07
C PRO A 78 22.15 -1.42 -22.16
N GLU A 79 23.18 -0.58 -22.00
CA GLU A 79 23.18 0.56 -21.07
C GLU A 79 22.00 1.53 -21.27
N PHE A 80 21.59 1.73 -22.52
CA PHE A 80 20.41 2.52 -22.86
C PHE A 80 19.13 1.96 -22.21
N VAL A 81 18.93 0.64 -22.25
CA VAL A 81 17.75 -0.03 -21.67
C VAL A 81 17.74 0.13 -20.16
N TYR A 82 18.90 -0.08 -19.52
CA TYR A 82 19.04 0.13 -18.08
C TYR A 82 18.73 1.58 -17.68
N THR A 83 19.25 2.55 -18.43
CA THR A 83 19.04 3.99 -18.17
C THR A 83 17.56 4.39 -18.29
N VAL A 84 16.89 3.89 -19.33
CA VAL A 84 15.45 4.14 -19.55
C VAL A 84 14.60 3.51 -18.44
N LEU A 85 14.97 2.32 -17.96
CA LEU A 85 14.22 1.62 -16.90
C LEU A 85 14.48 2.17 -15.49
N LYS A 86 15.64 2.80 -15.26
CA LYS A 86 15.99 3.37 -13.94
C LYS A 86 14.98 4.41 -13.46
N VAL A 87 14.54 5.29 -14.35
CA VAL A 87 13.59 6.38 -14.03
C VAL A 87 12.22 5.83 -13.57
N PRO A 88 11.52 4.97 -14.33
CA PRO A 88 10.24 4.42 -13.89
C PRO A 88 10.37 3.55 -12.64
N PHE A 89 11.46 2.80 -12.46
CA PHE A 89 11.67 2.04 -11.22
C PHE A 89 11.89 2.94 -10.01
N ALA A 90 12.67 4.01 -10.15
CA ALA A 90 12.85 4.99 -9.07
C ALA A 90 11.51 5.66 -8.71
N ALA A 91 10.72 6.05 -9.72
CA ALA A 91 9.40 6.62 -9.49
C ALA A 91 8.45 5.63 -8.79
N ALA A 92 8.40 4.38 -9.24
CA ALA A 92 7.57 3.33 -8.63
C ALA A 92 7.97 3.08 -7.17
N PHE A 93 9.27 3.04 -6.88
CA PHE A 93 9.78 2.88 -5.52
C PHE A 93 9.38 4.05 -4.61
N VAL A 94 9.55 5.30 -5.08
CA VAL A 94 9.15 6.50 -4.34
C VAL A 94 7.65 6.52 -4.06
N ILE A 95 6.83 6.20 -5.07
CA ILE A 95 5.37 6.08 -4.91
C ILE A 95 5.02 5.01 -3.88
N GLY A 96 5.70 3.86 -3.91
CA GLY A 96 5.58 2.79 -2.94
C GLY A 96 5.85 3.28 -1.51
N VAL A 97 6.98 3.96 -1.29
CA VAL A 97 7.36 4.48 0.03
C VAL A 97 6.36 5.52 0.54
N ILE A 98 5.95 6.47 -0.32
CA ILE A 98 4.93 7.48 0.03
C ILE A 98 3.63 6.79 0.42
N GLY A 99 3.16 5.83 -0.38
CA GLY A 99 1.94 5.09 -0.11
C GLY A 99 2.01 4.27 1.18
N PHE A 100 3.18 3.72 1.51
CA PHE A 100 3.40 2.96 2.75
C PHE A 100 3.26 3.83 4.01
N THR A 101 3.56 5.14 3.94
CA THR A 101 3.32 6.04 5.08
C THR A 101 1.85 6.09 5.52
N GLY A 102 0.92 5.79 4.61
CA GLY A 102 -0.51 5.66 4.91
C GLY A 102 -0.84 4.52 5.88
N ALA A 103 0.02 3.49 5.94
CA ALA A 103 -0.11 2.40 6.91
C ALA A 103 0.23 2.82 8.34
N VAL A 104 1.01 3.89 8.51
CA VAL A 104 1.41 4.46 9.81
C VAL A 104 0.43 5.58 10.25
N GLY A 105 -0.67 5.76 9.53
CA GLY A 105 -1.73 6.73 9.86
C GLY A 105 -1.59 8.10 9.19
N VAL A 106 -0.65 8.28 8.25
CA VAL A 106 -0.55 9.52 7.47
C VAL A 106 -1.74 9.62 6.50
N PRO A 107 -2.52 10.72 6.53
CA PRO A 107 -3.67 10.88 5.65
C PRO A 107 -3.21 11.19 4.22
N LEU A 108 -3.17 10.15 3.37
CA LEU A 108 -2.84 10.30 1.96
C LEU A 108 -4.05 10.80 1.13
N PRO A 109 -3.83 11.75 0.19
CA PRO A 109 -4.88 12.23 -0.70
C PRO A 109 -5.12 11.30 -1.89
N TRP A 110 -6.22 11.50 -2.59
CA TRP A 110 -6.37 10.98 -3.96
C TRP A 110 -5.25 11.57 -4.84
N PRO A 111 -4.58 10.81 -5.74
CA PRO A 111 -4.91 9.47 -6.24
C PRO A 111 -4.29 8.28 -5.48
N PHE A 112 -3.55 8.52 -4.39
CA PHE A 112 -2.92 7.44 -3.62
C PHE A 112 -3.94 6.55 -2.89
N VAL A 113 -5.17 7.03 -2.73
CA VAL A 113 -6.23 6.31 -2.03
C VAL A 113 -7.53 6.42 -2.85
N PRO A 114 -8.31 5.33 -2.98
CA PRO A 114 -9.63 5.40 -3.60
C PRO A 114 -10.53 6.44 -2.91
N ARG A 115 -11.34 7.17 -3.69
CA ARG A 115 -12.16 8.29 -3.17
C ARG A 115 -13.07 7.86 -2.01
N TRP A 116 -13.71 6.70 -2.14
CA TRP A 116 -14.60 6.17 -1.12
C TRP A 116 -13.91 5.92 0.24
N VAL A 117 -12.63 5.56 0.26
CA VAL A 117 -11.86 5.43 1.52
C VAL A 117 -11.62 6.80 2.15
N VAL A 118 -11.29 7.81 1.33
CA VAL A 118 -11.13 9.19 1.81
C VAL A 118 -12.43 9.68 2.45
N ASP A 119 -13.57 9.33 1.87
CA ASP A 119 -14.89 9.72 2.37
C ASP A 119 -15.24 9.02 3.70
N ILE A 120 -14.97 7.71 3.84
CA ILE A 120 -15.12 6.98 5.12
C ILE A 120 -14.25 7.62 6.21
N ARG A 121 -13.00 7.97 5.90
CA ARG A 121 -12.09 8.63 6.86
C ARG A 121 -12.56 10.02 7.28
N LYS A 122 -13.14 10.78 6.34
CA LYS A 122 -13.76 12.07 6.67
C LYS A 122 -14.95 11.86 7.61
N ALA A 123 -15.81 10.88 7.35
CA ALA A 123 -16.94 10.52 8.20
C ALA A 123 -16.50 10.07 9.61
N LYS A 124 -15.49 9.20 9.72
CA LYS A 124 -14.90 8.80 11.02
C LYS A 124 -14.36 10.01 11.80
N ARG A 125 -13.65 10.92 11.14
CA ARG A 125 -13.12 12.15 11.77
C ARG A 125 -14.23 13.10 12.22
N ALA A 126 -15.32 13.24 11.45
CA ALA A 126 -16.48 14.04 11.84
C ALA A 126 -17.15 13.47 13.11
N ARG A 127 -17.45 12.17 13.13
CA ARG A 127 -18.03 11.49 14.31
C ARG A 127 -17.15 11.59 15.56
N ARG A 128 -15.83 11.58 15.40
CA ARG A 128 -14.89 11.81 16.52
C ARG A 128 -14.95 13.22 17.08
N ARG A 129 -15.14 14.22 16.22
CA ARG A 129 -15.32 15.62 16.67
C ARG A 129 -16.63 15.75 17.44
N GLU A 130 -17.72 15.20 16.93
CA GLU A 130 -19.01 15.17 17.61
C GLU A 130 -18.93 14.49 18.99
N ARG A 131 -18.26 13.33 19.10
CA ARG A 131 -18.05 12.67 20.40
C ARG A 131 -17.22 13.49 21.39
N ARG A 132 -16.22 14.24 20.92
CA ARG A 132 -15.41 15.10 21.77
C ARG A 132 -16.19 16.32 22.23
N GLU A 133 -17.04 16.87 21.37
CA GLU A 133 -17.93 17.98 21.71
C GLU A 133 -19.04 17.55 22.68
N ALA A 134 -19.63 16.37 22.48
CA ALA A 134 -20.60 15.79 23.41
C ALA A 134 -20.00 15.59 24.81
N ARG A 135 -18.80 14.99 24.91
CA ARG A 135 -18.10 14.82 26.20
C ARG A 135 -17.70 16.13 26.87
N LYS A 136 -17.46 17.20 26.11
CA LYS A 136 -17.18 18.53 26.67
C LYS A 136 -18.44 19.15 27.27
N ARG A 137 -19.59 19.01 26.59
CA ARG A 137 -20.88 19.51 27.08
C ARG A 137 -21.35 18.77 28.33
N GLU A 138 -21.16 17.44 28.37
CA GLU A 138 -21.49 16.61 29.55
C GLU A 138 -20.57 16.87 30.76
N GLY A 139 -19.41 17.51 30.59
CA GLY A 139 -18.50 17.87 31.68
C GLY A 139 -18.61 19.33 32.14
N GLU A 140 -19.43 20.14 31.48
CA GLU A 140 -19.72 21.54 31.84
C GLU A 140 -21.08 21.70 32.57
N GLU A 141 -21.89 20.64 32.66
CA GLU A 141 -23.08 20.53 33.54
C GLU A 141 -22.73 19.88 34.88
#